data_AF-A0A6A8AGL4-F1
#
_entry.id   AF-A0A6A8AGL4-F1
#
_cell.length_a   1.000
_cell.length_b   1.000
_cell.length_c   1.000
_cell.angle_alpha   90.00
_cell.angle_beta   90.00
_cell.angle_gamma   90.00
#
_symmetry.space_group_name_H-M   'P 1'
#
loop_
_entity.id
_entity.type
_entity.pdbx_description
1 polymer ?
#
loop_
_entity_poly.entity_id
_entity_poly.type
_entity_poly.pdbx_seq_one_letter_code
_entity_poly.pdbx_strand_id
1 'polypeptide(L)' 'MIDKREIHHILDGYVRDEITIATMGSHTALQILKGARDEGFKSLVICKRGTEEVYQQFGVADEL' A
#
# COMPACT_ATOMS: atom_id res chain seq x y z
N MET A 1 -2.27 17.54 -15.44
CA MET A 1 -2.12 17.63 -13.98
C MET A 1 -3.43 17.16 -13.38
N ILE A 2 -3.41 16.26 -12.39
CA ILE A 2 -4.63 15.78 -11.75
C ILE A 2 -5.15 16.88 -10.81
N ASP A 3 -6.45 17.17 -10.84
CA ASP A 3 -7.06 18.21 -10.00
C ASP A 3 -7.31 17.67 -8.57
N LYS A 4 -7.05 18.50 -7.56
CA LYS A 4 -7.27 18.11 -6.16
C LYS A 4 -8.73 17.75 -5.86
N ARG A 5 -9.69 18.38 -6.56
CA ARG A 5 -11.12 18.10 -6.42
C ARG A 5 -11.48 16.69 -6.91
N GLU A 6 -10.81 16.22 -7.97
CA GLU A 6 -10.99 14.86 -8.48
C GLU A 6 -10.52 13.83 -7.45
N ILE A 7 -9.36 14.07 -6.83
CA ILE A 7 -8.83 13.21 -5.76
C ILE A 7 -9.80 13.16 -4.56
N HIS A 8 -10.30 14.31 -4.11
CA HIS A 8 -11.24 14.35 -2.99
C HIS A 8 -12.56 13.64 -3.29
N HIS A 9 -13.09 13.79 -4.50
CA HIS A 9 -14.32 13.11 -4.90
C HIS A 9 -14.17 11.59 -4.89
N ILE A 10 -13.01 11.05 -5.28
CA ILE A 10 -12.72 9.62 -5.19
C ILE A 10 -12.65 9.19 -3.72
N LEU A 11 -11.97 9.96 -2.88
CA LEU A 11 -11.83 9.67 -1.44
C LEU A 11 -13.16 9.69 -0.68
N ASP A 12 -14.18 10.41 -1.16
CA ASP A 12 -15.51 10.41 -0.55
C ASP A 12 -16.20 9.03 -0.63
N GLY A 13 -15.79 8.16 -1.56
CA GLY A 13 -16.28 6.79 -1.68
C GLY A 13 -15.59 5.76 -0.78
N TYR A 14 -14.56 6.17 -0.02
CA TYR A 14 -13.76 5.25 0.79
C TYR A 14 -14.37 5.05 2.18
N VAL A 15 -14.31 3.81 2.68
CA VAL A 15 -14.55 3.52 4.10
C VAL A 15 -13.32 3.97 4.88
N ARG A 16 -13.46 5.07 5.65
CA ARG A 16 -12.32 5.75 6.30
C ARG A 16 -11.60 4.88 7.33
N ASP A 17 -12.30 3.95 7.95
CA ASP A 17 -11.75 3.05 8.96
C ASP A 17 -11.11 1.79 8.35
N GLU A 18 -11.19 1.61 7.02
CA GLU A 18 -10.65 0.45 6.29
C GLU A 18 -9.65 0.87 5.20
N ILE A 19 -8.83 1.89 5.47
CA ILE A 19 -7.80 2.33 4.53
C ILE A 19 -6.63 1.34 4.50
N THR A 20 -6.26 0.94 3.28
CA THR A 20 -5.05 0.16 2.99
C THR A 20 -3.97 1.06 2.38
N ILE A 21 -2.75 0.98 2.90
CA ILE A 21 -1.59 1.65 2.30
C ILE A 21 -0.99 0.72 1.24
N ALA A 22 -1.01 1.16 -0.01
CA ALA A 22 -0.47 0.42 -1.14
C ALA A 22 0.75 1.11 -1.75
N THR A 23 1.73 0.32 -2.21
CA THR A 23 2.88 0.86 -2.96
C THR A 23 3.39 -0.13 -4.02
N MET A 24 4.18 0.39 -4.97
CA MET A 24 4.91 -0.45 -5.91
C MET A 24 6.08 -1.13 -5.21
N GLY A 25 6.21 -2.44 -5.41
CA GLY A 25 7.33 -3.24 -4.92
C GLY A 25 8.65 -2.85 -5.58
N SER A 26 9.36 -1.88 -4.99
CA SER A 26 10.62 -1.33 -5.49
C SER A 26 11.42 -0.67 -4.34
N HIS A 27 12.21 0.36 -4.67
CA HIS A 27 13.22 1.07 -3.85
C HIS A 27 12.99 1.13 -2.33
N THR A 28 11.80 1.53 -1.89
CA THR A 28 11.49 1.81 -0.48
C THR A 28 10.25 1.07 0.02
N ALA A 29 9.77 0.09 -0.74
CA ALA A 29 8.51 -0.60 -0.45
C ALA A 29 8.52 -1.27 0.92
N LEU A 30 9.62 -1.94 1.29
CA LEU A 30 9.72 -2.63 2.58
C LEU A 30 9.50 -1.69 3.77
N GLN A 31 10.08 -0.50 3.74
CA GLN A 31 9.98 0.49 4.82
C GLN A 31 8.60 1.14 4.86
N ILE A 32 8.01 1.45 3.70
CA ILE A 32 6.65 2.00 3.61
C ILE A 32 5.65 1.01 4.20
N LEU A 33 5.72 -0.25 3.78
CA LEU A 33 4.81 -1.30 4.20
C LEU A 33 4.99 -1.66 5.68
N LYS A 34 6.24 -1.71 6.15
CA LYS A 34 6.54 -1.89 7.57
C LYS A 34 5.96 -0.75 8.42
N GLY A 35 6.17 0.50 8.01
CA GLY A 35 5.61 1.66 8.70
C GLY A 35 4.08 1.65 8.72
N ALA A 36 3.44 1.29 7.61
CA ALA A 36 1.99 1.13 7.55
C ALA A 36 1.47 0.13 8.59
N ARG A 37 2.10 -1.04 8.70
CA ARG A 37 1.74 -2.06 9.68
C ARG A 37 2.00 -1.63 11.11
N ASP A 38 3.10 -0.94 11.35
CA ASP A 38 3.45 -0.44 12.69
C ASP A 38 2.43 0.59 13.20
N GLU A 39 1.81 1.35 12.29
CA GLU A 39 0.72 2.28 12.57
C GLU A 39 -0.68 1.63 12.52
N GLY A 40 -0.76 0.31 12.31
CA GLY A 40 -2.02 -0.45 12.33
C GLY A 40 -2.82 -0.43 11.02
N PHE A 41 -2.27 0.07 9.92
CA PHE A 41 -2.91 0.01 8.61
C PHE A 41 -2.72 -1.35 7.95
N LYS A 42 -3.70 -1.76 7.13
CA LYS A 42 -3.49 -2.82 6.14
C LYS A 42 -2.48 -2.37 5.10
N SER A 43 -1.70 -3.31 4.59
CA SER A 43 -0.60 -3.06 3.67
C SER A 43 -0.71 -3.90 2.40
N LEU A 44 -0.57 -3.29 1.23
CA LEU A 44 -0.61 -3.97 -0.08
C LEU A 44 0.61 -3.60 -0.90
N VAL A 45 1.22 -4.57 -1.59
CA VAL A 45 2.32 -4.30 -2.52
C VAL A 45 1.98 -4.78 -3.92
N ILE A 46 2.16 -3.92 -4.92
CA ILE A 46 2.01 -4.29 -6.33
C ILE A 46 3.40 -4.59 -6.88
N CYS A 47 3.67 -5.84 -7.24
CA CYS A 47 4.97 -6.23 -7.76
C CYS A 47 4.86 -7.11 -9.01
N LYS A 48 5.99 -7.34 -9.69
CA LYS A 48 6.02 -8.21 -10.86
C LYS A 48 6.00 -9.67 -10.41
N ARG A 49 5.41 -10.51 -11.24
CA ARG A 49 5.48 -11.96 -11.02
C ARG A 49 6.93 -12.44 -10.94
N GLY A 50 7.25 -13.22 -9.93
CA GLY A 50 8.60 -13.69 -9.58
C GLY A 50 9.40 -12.74 -8.68
N THR A 51 8.78 -11.66 -8.17
CA THR A 51 9.43 -10.72 -7.23
C THR A 51 8.69 -10.59 -5.89
N GLU A 52 7.65 -11.40 -5.68
CA GLU A 52 6.81 -11.43 -4.49
C GLU A 52 7.58 -11.93 -3.26
N GLU A 53 8.55 -12.82 -3.46
CA GLU A 53 9.23 -13.55 -2.38
C GLU A 53 9.85 -12.61 -1.35
N VAL A 54 10.45 -11.49 -1.76
CA VAL A 54 11.06 -10.54 -0.83
C VAL A 54 10.02 -9.98 0.15
N TYR A 55 8.82 -9.65 -0.32
CA TYR A 55 7.76 -9.08 0.50
C TYR A 55 7.12 -10.13 1.42
N GLN A 56 7.02 -11.37 0.93
CA GLN A 56 6.56 -12.51 1.72
C GLN A 56 7.54 -12.85 2.85
N GLN A 57 8.84 -12.90 2.57
CA GLN A 57 9.88 -13.22 3.55
C GLN A 57 9.93 -12.21 4.69
N PHE A 58 9.79 -10.91 4.39
CA PHE A 58 9.74 -9.89 5.43
C PHE A 58 8.38 -9.81 6.14
N GLY A 59 7.33 -10.43 5.58
CA GLY A 59 5.98 -10.39 6.14
C GLY A 59 5.44 -8.97 6.30
N VAL A 60 5.78 -8.08 5.37
CA VAL A 60 5.42 -6.65 5.44
C VAL A 60 4.18 -6.29 4.63
N ALA A 61 3.71 -7.18 3.74
CA ALA A 61 2.49 -6.97 2.95
C ALA A 61 1.41 -7.96 3.39
N ASP A 62 0.20 -7.48 3.58
CA ASP A 62 -0.98 -8.31 3.86
C ASP A 62 -1.58 -8.86 2.54
N GLU A 63 -1.41 -8.13 1.44
CA GLU A 63 -1.83 -8.49 0.08
C GLU A 63 -0.72 -8.20 -0.96
N LEU A 64 -0.64 -9.02 -2.02
CA LEU A 64 0.41 -9.06 -3.06
C LEU A 64 -0.18 -9.09 -4.48
#